data_AF-F9F8T6-F1
#
_entry.id   AF-F9F8T6-F1
#
_cell.length_a   1.000
_cell.length_b   1.000
_cell.length_c   1.000
_cell.angle_alpha   90.00
_cell.angle_beta   90.00
_cell.angle_gamma   90.00
#
_symmetry.space_group_name_H-M   'P 1'
#
loop_
_entity.id
_entity.type
_entity.pdbx_description
1 polymer ?
#
loop_
_entity_poly.entity_id
_entity_poly.type
_entity_poly.pdbx_seq_one_letter_code
_entity_poly.pdbx_strand_id
1 'polypeptide(L)'
;MASTRRVVAFNAQATSWRIPPGLSYQKLQQKFQNGADPAPLIDLREIADEIGESYDYSVLMQETEEQLGSYRPDLIVAPVDIARGAISHFKSESRAFSTAVSAVEPDTAACLFKSLAIGESTTITTTHTIMTELRKRCLPTGSWDILKQGIDASLTVSDFEAHQAVLYLQSHGIQAGPAGAASLAALKRLTISDKKALGLTRDSTIVIFCPMTSDATYDTPHDVSADDPILITQTLVRTNSASPTLGSVAGPGEAVVAQYIASWLEHRDIATHWIESVEGRPSVVGVIRGSGRDGAKSLMLNGHIDTVTLMGYEDDPLSGKIINGKLHGRGSADMKSGVAAAMVALANVKRLELNGVKLGGDVIFTAVADEESGSIGTEDILRAGWRADAAIVSEPTGLQIFHAHKGFCDIEVVVHGVAAHGSRPDLGVDAIVNAGYFLSELGKLIKQIHQGTAGAGRDMTLGTANVHASTISGGEEISSYPAQCKVFMEWRTIPGESKELVESKMRQLIADVAKAVPGFKADFRIIMSRPPMATAFDHPFVELVTDVVGDVLGSKATLAGAPYWTDCALLAEAGIVPLVWGPKGEGLHSKEEWVDIDSIGKVVEGLTNIINRFCR
;
A
#
# COMPACT_ATOMS: atom_id res chain seq x y z
N MET A 1 33.53 -32.80 14.77
CA MET A 1 32.62 -33.16 15.87
C MET A 1 31.94 -31.85 16.30
N ALA A 2 30.96 -31.27 15.59
CA ALA A 2 29.70 -31.80 15.05
C ALA A 2 28.83 -32.42 16.16
N SER A 3 28.30 -31.59 17.07
CA SER A 3 27.30 -31.98 18.06
C SER A 3 26.20 -30.91 18.16
N THR A 4 25.11 -31.19 17.46
CA THR A 4 23.71 -31.16 17.94
C THR A 4 23.23 -29.92 18.70
N ARG A 5 22.84 -28.87 17.96
CA ARG A 5 21.67 -28.06 18.38
C ARG A 5 20.47 -29.01 18.47
N ARG A 6 19.67 -28.99 19.54
CA ARG A 6 18.43 -29.79 19.61
C ARG A 6 17.24 -28.87 19.62
N VAL A 7 16.55 -28.81 18.49
CA VAL A 7 15.24 -28.15 18.39
C VAL A 7 14.22 -29.27 18.41
N VAL A 8 13.29 -29.18 19.36
CA VAL A 8 12.22 -30.16 19.53
C VAL A 8 10.93 -29.48 19.07
N ALA A 9 10.29 -30.06 18.06
CA ALA A 9 9.03 -29.57 17.55
C ALA A 9 7.91 -30.47 18.05
N PHE A 10 6.86 -29.86 18.59
CA PHE A 10 5.64 -30.56 18.98
C PHE A 10 4.50 -30.17 18.06
N ASN A 11 3.85 -31.18 17.50
CA ASN A 11 2.62 -31.04 16.75
C ASN A 11 1.43 -31.27 17.70
N ALA A 12 0.62 -30.23 17.93
CA ALA A 12 -0.61 -30.33 18.72
C ALA A 12 -1.81 -30.38 17.77
N GLN A 13 -2.63 -31.44 17.88
CA GLN A 13 -3.86 -31.61 17.10
C GLN A 13 -5.11 -31.49 17.98
N ALA A 14 -6.04 -30.65 17.54
CA ALA A 14 -7.43 -30.72 18.01
C ALA A 14 -8.16 -31.84 17.24
N THR A 15 -8.12 -33.08 17.74
CA THR A 15 -8.86 -34.20 17.15
C THR A 15 -10.12 -34.53 17.93
N SER A 16 -11.28 -34.36 17.30
CA SER A 16 -12.53 -34.98 17.76
C SER A 16 -12.60 -36.46 17.32
N TRP A 17 -12.23 -37.36 18.22
CA TRP A 17 -12.55 -38.80 18.40
C TRP A 17 -12.78 -39.77 17.20
N ARG A 18 -11.99 -40.87 17.13
CA ARG A 18 -12.31 -42.28 17.57
C ARG A 18 -11.30 -43.32 17.02
N ILE A 19 -10.90 -44.26 17.88
CA ILE A 19 -9.93 -45.36 17.66
C ILE A 19 -10.51 -46.50 16.80
N PRO A 20 -9.70 -47.14 15.94
CA PRO A 20 -9.73 -48.59 15.76
C PRO A 20 -8.38 -49.25 16.15
N PRO A 21 -8.40 -50.49 16.66
CA PRO A 21 -7.22 -51.13 17.21
C PRO A 21 -6.34 -51.80 16.13
N GLY A 22 -5.01 -51.61 16.27
CA GLY A 22 -3.99 -52.51 15.75
C GLY A 22 -3.38 -52.14 14.39
N LEU A 23 -2.15 -51.61 14.39
CA LEU A 23 -1.11 -51.95 13.42
C LEU A 23 0.27 -51.43 13.88
N SER A 24 1.27 -52.28 13.69
CA SER A 24 2.58 -52.27 14.33
C SER A 24 3.60 -51.30 13.73
N TYR A 25 4.44 -50.77 14.62
CA TYR A 25 5.74 -50.16 14.40
C TYR A 25 6.66 -51.05 13.53
N GLN A 26 7.09 -50.60 12.33
CA GLN A 26 8.44 -50.82 11.76
C GLN A 26 8.56 -50.40 10.27
N LYS A 27 9.68 -49.71 9.99
CA LYS A 27 10.32 -49.39 8.69
C LYS A 27 9.88 -48.09 8.00
N LEU A 28 10.73 -47.05 8.11
CA LEU A 28 11.65 -46.65 7.03
C LEU A 28 12.52 -45.46 7.47
N GLN A 29 13.69 -45.78 8.05
CA GLN A 29 14.89 -44.95 7.90
C GLN A 29 15.60 -45.36 6.61
N GLN A 30 15.95 -44.42 5.72
CA GLN A 30 17.34 -44.12 5.36
C GLN A 30 17.48 -43.18 4.13
N LYS A 31 18.39 -42.21 4.31
CA LYS A 31 19.30 -41.54 3.34
C LYS A 31 18.71 -40.44 2.44
N PHE A 32 19.23 -39.21 2.55
CA PHE A 32 20.45 -38.78 1.83
C PHE A 32 21.09 -37.52 2.46
N GLN A 33 22.37 -37.34 2.14
CA GLN A 33 23.35 -36.44 2.76
C GLN A 33 23.57 -35.12 2.00
N ASN A 34 23.95 -34.12 2.79
CA ASN A 34 24.87 -33.01 2.54
C ASN A 34 24.35 -31.68 1.95
N GLY A 35 24.21 -30.72 2.88
CA GLY A 35 24.38 -29.28 2.69
C GLY A 35 24.25 -28.59 4.05
N ALA A 36 25.37 -28.30 4.72
CA ALA A 36 25.48 -27.62 6.03
C ALA A 36 24.37 -27.94 7.06
N ASP A 37 24.60 -28.95 7.93
CA ASP A 37 23.61 -29.45 8.89
C ASP A 37 22.92 -28.32 9.70
N PRO A 38 21.62 -28.05 9.48
CA PRO A 38 20.83 -27.31 10.45
C PRO A 38 20.72 -28.14 11.74
N ALA A 39 20.26 -27.50 12.83
CA ALA A 39 19.97 -28.21 14.07
C ALA A 39 19.11 -29.46 13.79
N PRO A 40 19.45 -30.66 14.28
CA PRO A 40 18.53 -31.78 14.22
C PRO A 40 17.21 -31.40 14.90
N LEU A 41 16.15 -31.31 14.08
CA LEU A 41 14.80 -31.23 14.56
C LEU A 41 14.34 -32.63 14.96
N ILE A 42 13.88 -32.73 16.19
CA ILE A 42 13.26 -33.94 16.71
C ILE A 42 11.77 -33.63 16.76
N ASP A 43 11.02 -34.28 15.87
CA ASP A 43 9.57 -34.28 15.92
C ASP A 43 9.11 -35.23 17.03
N LEU A 44 8.39 -34.69 18.00
CA LEU A 44 7.76 -35.45 19.07
C LEU A 44 6.26 -35.57 18.76
N ARG A 45 5.71 -36.75 19.01
CA ARG A 45 4.39 -37.17 18.50
C ARG A 45 3.32 -36.16 18.95
N GLU A 46 2.36 -35.85 18.08
CA GLU A 46 1.03 -36.38 18.37
C GLU A 46 0.30 -35.95 19.66
N ILE A 47 0.19 -34.67 20.04
CA ILE A 47 -0.55 -34.32 21.28
C ILE A 47 -2.05 -34.18 20.96
N ALA A 48 -2.88 -34.98 21.63
CA ALA A 48 -4.33 -35.02 21.44
C ALA A 48 -5.06 -34.15 22.47
N ASP A 49 -5.81 -33.14 22.01
CA ASP A 49 -6.58 -32.26 22.90
C ASP A 49 -7.97 -32.84 23.26
N GLU A 50 -8.25 -33.07 24.56
CA GLU A 50 -9.61 -33.06 25.12
C GLU A 50 -9.89 -31.68 25.73
N ILE A 51 -10.16 -30.65 24.92
CA ILE A 51 -10.40 -29.29 25.41
C ILE A 51 -11.86 -28.88 25.16
N GLY A 52 -12.64 -28.80 26.24
CA GLY A 52 -13.90 -28.05 26.30
C GLY A 52 -13.65 -26.55 26.48
N GLU A 53 -14.68 -25.72 26.30
CA GLU A 53 -14.63 -24.23 26.32
C GLU A 53 -14.17 -23.62 27.67
N SER A 54 -12.90 -23.81 28.04
CA SER A 54 -12.08 -22.97 28.92
C SER A 54 -10.62 -23.41 28.72
N TYR A 55 -9.82 -22.60 28.00
CA TYR A 55 -8.46 -22.94 27.58
C TYR A 55 -7.52 -23.31 28.74
N ASP A 56 -7.47 -24.58 29.11
CA ASP A 56 -6.46 -25.17 29.99
C ASP A 56 -5.41 -25.92 29.14
N TYR A 57 -4.23 -25.32 29.00
CA TYR A 57 -3.10 -25.94 28.30
C TYR A 57 -2.30 -26.91 29.20
N SER A 58 -2.76 -27.19 30.42
CA SER A 58 -2.03 -28.04 31.38
C SER A 58 -1.70 -29.42 30.83
N VAL A 59 -2.64 -30.04 30.10
CA VAL A 59 -2.45 -31.35 29.45
C VAL A 59 -1.35 -31.29 28.39
N LEU A 60 -1.43 -30.32 27.48
CA LEU A 60 -0.39 -30.07 26.46
C LEU A 60 1.00 -29.92 27.08
N MET A 61 1.12 -29.21 28.21
CA MET A 61 2.39 -29.00 28.88
C MET A 61 2.89 -30.27 29.61
N GLN A 62 1.99 -31.06 30.21
CA GLN A 62 2.35 -32.34 30.85
C GLN A 62 2.85 -33.36 29.82
N GLU A 63 2.14 -33.51 28.70
CA GLU A 63 2.56 -34.42 27.63
C GLU A 63 3.88 -33.99 27.01
N THR A 64 4.10 -32.68 26.85
CA THR A 64 5.39 -32.12 26.42
C THR A 64 6.52 -32.58 27.34
N GLU A 65 6.33 -32.51 28.65
CA GLU A 65 7.33 -32.96 29.63
C GLU A 65 7.57 -34.47 29.57
N GLU A 66 6.52 -35.28 29.49
CA GLU A 66 6.63 -36.73 29.37
C GLU A 66 7.45 -37.15 28.14
N GLN A 67 7.22 -36.48 27.01
CA GLN A 67 7.93 -36.77 25.76
C GLN A 67 9.38 -36.24 25.76
N LEU A 68 9.67 -35.15 26.48
CA LEU A 68 11.05 -34.68 26.70
C LEU A 68 11.85 -35.67 27.56
N GLY A 69 11.21 -36.42 28.45
CA GLY A 69 11.83 -37.44 29.28
C GLY A 69 12.92 -36.86 30.19
N SER A 70 14.19 -37.15 29.90
CA SER A 70 15.32 -36.60 30.68
C SER A 70 15.80 -35.23 30.20
N TYR A 71 15.35 -34.79 29.02
CA TYR A 71 15.66 -33.46 28.49
C TYR A 71 14.82 -32.40 29.19
N ARG A 72 15.33 -31.18 29.21
CA ARG A 72 14.69 -30.04 29.87
C ARG A 72 14.68 -28.86 28.94
N PRO A 73 13.57 -28.12 28.82
CA PRO A 73 13.53 -26.97 27.94
C PRO A 73 14.30 -25.81 28.56
N ASP A 74 15.33 -25.34 27.88
CA ASP A 74 16.01 -24.07 28.21
C ASP A 74 15.21 -22.88 27.64
N LEU A 75 14.55 -23.09 26.49
CA LEU A 75 13.66 -22.13 25.86
C LEU A 75 12.41 -22.82 25.33
N ILE A 76 11.26 -22.24 25.60
CA ILE A 76 10.00 -22.51 24.91
C ILE A 76 9.68 -21.33 24.00
N VAL A 77 9.44 -21.59 22.72
CA VAL A 77 8.88 -20.59 21.79
C VAL A 77 7.49 -21.06 21.39
N ALA A 78 6.49 -20.22 21.63
CA ALA A 78 5.10 -20.58 21.40
C ALA A 78 4.29 -19.39 20.92
N PRO A 79 3.20 -19.61 20.16
CA PRO A 79 2.22 -18.57 19.92
C PRO A 79 1.68 -18.03 21.24
N VAL A 80 1.31 -16.74 21.28
CA VAL A 80 0.97 -16.01 22.51
C VAL A 80 -0.01 -16.73 23.44
N ASP A 81 -1.02 -17.43 22.89
CA ASP A 81 -2.00 -18.16 23.70
C ASP A 81 -1.40 -19.36 24.44
N ILE A 82 -0.54 -20.11 23.74
CA ILE A 82 0.16 -21.28 24.29
C ILE A 82 1.26 -20.83 25.26
N ALA A 83 1.92 -19.69 24.98
CA ALA A 83 2.95 -19.12 25.85
C ALA A 83 2.44 -18.87 27.27
N ARG A 84 1.18 -18.45 27.44
CA ARG A 84 0.53 -18.33 28.77
C ARG A 84 0.51 -19.67 29.53
N GLY A 85 0.15 -20.75 28.84
CA GLY A 85 0.15 -22.10 29.40
C GLY A 85 1.57 -22.54 29.77
N ALA A 86 2.54 -22.28 28.89
CA ALA A 86 3.94 -22.59 29.13
C ALA A 86 4.51 -21.87 30.36
N ILE A 87 4.21 -20.58 30.54
CA ILE A 87 4.59 -19.83 31.75
C ILE A 87 3.98 -20.49 32.98
N SER A 88 2.66 -20.73 32.97
CA SER A 88 1.95 -21.25 34.14
C SER A 88 2.47 -22.63 34.57
N HIS A 89 2.97 -23.43 33.62
CA HIS A 89 3.49 -24.77 33.88
C HIS A 89 5.00 -24.80 34.20
N PHE A 90 5.83 -24.27 33.29
CA PHE A 90 7.29 -24.39 33.36
C PHE A 90 7.95 -23.35 34.27
N LYS A 91 7.26 -22.27 34.63
CA LYS A 91 7.75 -21.25 35.58
C LYS A 91 7.07 -21.27 36.95
N SER A 92 6.33 -22.33 37.27
CA SER A 92 5.68 -22.47 38.59
C SER A 92 6.70 -22.57 39.74
N GLU A 93 6.38 -22.02 40.91
CA GLU A 93 7.28 -21.94 42.09
C GLU A 93 7.78 -23.32 42.58
N SER A 94 7.08 -24.40 42.24
CA SER A 94 7.46 -25.77 42.57
C SER A 94 8.61 -26.31 41.71
N ARG A 95 9.04 -25.58 40.67
CA ARG A 95 10.09 -25.98 39.72
C ARG A 95 11.44 -25.41 40.14
N ALA A 96 12.45 -26.28 40.20
CA ALA A 96 13.81 -25.90 40.63
C ALA A 96 14.71 -25.31 39.51
N PHE A 97 14.19 -25.11 38.29
CA PHE A 97 14.98 -24.74 37.11
C PHE A 97 14.29 -23.64 36.30
N SER A 98 15.07 -22.74 35.71
CA SER A 98 14.56 -21.60 34.93
C SER A 98 14.44 -21.95 33.44
N THR A 99 13.22 -22.18 32.96
CA THR A 99 12.91 -22.25 31.52
C THR A 99 12.56 -20.86 31.01
N ALA A 100 13.24 -20.38 29.96
CA ALA A 100 12.85 -19.17 29.28
C ALA A 100 11.61 -19.42 28.41
N VAL A 101 10.70 -18.45 28.32
CA VAL A 101 9.51 -18.49 27.47
C VAL A 101 9.48 -17.28 26.56
N SER A 102 9.38 -17.56 25.26
CA SER A 102 9.23 -16.58 24.20
C SER A 102 7.85 -16.72 23.55
N ALA A 103 7.14 -15.60 23.43
CA ALA A 103 5.87 -15.53 22.71
C ALA A 103 6.11 -15.03 21.29
N VAL A 104 5.34 -15.55 20.34
CA VAL A 104 5.27 -15.05 18.96
C VAL A 104 3.87 -14.57 18.60
N GLU A 105 3.82 -13.45 17.89
CA GLU A 105 2.63 -12.89 17.25
C GLU A 105 2.94 -12.48 15.81
N PRO A 106 1.94 -12.35 14.91
CA PRO A 106 2.14 -11.74 13.61
C PRO A 106 2.47 -10.24 13.75
N ASP A 107 3.32 -9.70 12.86
CA ASP A 107 3.63 -8.25 12.81
C ASP A 107 2.35 -7.39 12.76
N THR A 108 1.33 -7.92 12.09
CA THR A 108 0.04 -7.24 11.83
C THR A 108 -1.00 -7.42 12.93
N ALA A 109 -0.72 -8.22 13.97
CA ALA A 109 -1.58 -8.40 15.13
C ALA A 109 -0.81 -8.70 16.44
N ALA A 110 0.24 -7.92 16.70
CA ALA A 110 1.14 -8.09 17.84
C ALA A 110 0.65 -7.43 19.15
N CYS A 111 -0.47 -7.91 19.71
CA CYS A 111 -1.08 -7.30 20.88
C CYS A 111 -0.20 -7.38 22.15
N LEU A 112 0.39 -8.53 22.45
CA LEU A 112 1.30 -8.70 23.59
C LEU A 112 2.53 -7.81 23.41
N PHE A 113 3.15 -7.82 22.23
CA PHE A 113 4.34 -7.02 21.96
C PHE A 113 4.09 -5.53 22.24
N LYS A 114 2.98 -4.99 21.74
CA LYS A 114 2.59 -3.59 21.96
C LYS A 114 2.24 -3.31 23.43
N SER A 115 1.53 -4.24 24.09
CA SER A 115 1.17 -4.13 25.50
C SER A 115 2.41 -4.10 26.41
N LEU A 116 3.42 -4.92 26.12
CA LEU A 116 4.70 -4.92 26.85
C LEU A 116 5.45 -3.60 26.68
N ALA A 117 5.46 -3.03 25.47
CA ALA A 117 6.14 -1.76 25.18
C ALA A 117 5.55 -0.58 25.97
N ILE A 118 4.22 -0.55 26.17
CA ILE A 118 3.54 0.51 26.94
C ILE A 118 3.44 0.19 28.44
N GLY A 119 3.61 -1.07 28.83
CA GLY A 119 3.55 -1.53 30.23
C GLY A 119 2.15 -1.84 30.76
N GLU A 120 1.12 -1.84 29.91
CA GLU A 120 -0.28 -2.15 30.23
C GLU A 120 -0.96 -2.94 29.09
N SER A 121 -2.04 -3.67 29.41
CA SER A 121 -2.81 -4.39 28.39
C SER A 121 -3.59 -3.40 27.52
N THR A 122 -3.41 -3.49 26.20
CA THR A 122 -4.08 -2.60 25.25
C THR A 122 -4.78 -3.35 24.13
N THR A 123 -5.69 -2.64 23.46
CA THR A 123 -6.32 -3.10 22.22
C THR A 123 -5.64 -2.44 21.03
N ILE A 124 -5.28 -3.25 20.04
CA ILE A 124 -4.66 -2.79 18.81
C ILE A 124 -5.61 -2.92 17.62
N THR A 125 -5.35 -2.14 16.58
CA THR A 125 -5.89 -2.41 15.23
C THR A 125 -5.09 -3.54 14.61
N THR A 126 -5.77 -4.42 13.87
CA THR A 126 -5.14 -5.56 13.19
C THR A 126 -5.49 -5.55 11.70
N THR A 127 -4.50 -5.78 10.84
CA THR A 127 -4.73 -5.96 9.40
C THR A 127 -4.74 -7.46 9.06
N HIS A 128 -4.80 -7.83 7.78
CA HIS A 128 -4.80 -9.24 7.38
C HIS A 128 -3.50 -9.94 7.81
N THR A 129 -3.61 -11.24 8.06
CA THR A 129 -2.47 -12.15 8.22
C THR A 129 -2.91 -13.56 7.85
N ILE A 130 -2.00 -14.35 7.27
CA ILE A 130 -2.22 -15.79 7.06
C ILE A 130 -2.22 -16.59 8.38
N MET A 131 -1.70 -16.00 9.47
CA MET A 131 -1.72 -16.56 10.84
C MET A 131 -3.06 -16.25 11.53
N THR A 132 -4.17 -16.66 10.92
CA THR A 132 -5.54 -16.24 11.28
C THR A 132 -5.87 -16.44 12.76
N GLU A 133 -5.41 -17.54 13.35
CA GLU A 133 -5.63 -17.91 14.76
C GLU A 133 -4.95 -16.93 15.73
N LEU A 134 -3.89 -16.25 15.28
CA LEU A 134 -3.14 -15.25 16.04
C LEU A 134 -3.59 -13.82 15.76
N ARG A 135 -4.59 -13.61 14.89
CA ARG A 135 -5.11 -12.29 14.54
C ARG A 135 -6.01 -11.71 15.65
N LYS A 136 -5.44 -11.45 16.82
CA LYS A 136 -6.16 -10.96 18.00
C LYS A 136 -5.89 -9.48 18.25
N ARG A 137 -6.95 -8.74 18.54
CA ARG A 137 -6.88 -7.30 18.86
C ARG A 137 -6.48 -7.03 20.31
N CYS A 138 -6.76 -7.95 21.22
CA CYS A 138 -6.49 -7.82 22.65
C CYS A 138 -6.07 -9.19 23.23
N LEU A 139 -5.36 -9.16 24.35
CA LEU A 139 -5.04 -10.37 25.10
C LEU A 139 -6.30 -10.97 25.75
N PRO A 140 -6.38 -12.29 25.90
CA PRO A 140 -7.50 -12.91 26.63
C PRO A 140 -7.55 -12.41 28.08
N THR A 141 -8.75 -12.20 28.61
CA THR A 141 -8.99 -11.73 29.99
C THR A 141 -8.18 -12.54 31.00
N GLY A 142 -7.52 -11.84 31.93
CA GLY A 142 -6.69 -12.46 32.98
C GLY A 142 -5.31 -12.97 32.53
N SER A 143 -4.96 -12.85 31.24
CA SER A 143 -3.65 -13.31 30.74
C SER A 143 -2.53 -12.29 30.92
N TRP A 144 -2.87 -11.01 31.09
CA TRP A 144 -1.88 -9.92 31.12
C TRP A 144 -0.86 -10.07 32.25
N ASP A 145 -1.31 -10.30 33.49
CA ASP A 145 -0.39 -10.38 34.62
C ASP A 145 0.56 -11.58 34.50
N ILE A 146 0.05 -12.72 34.02
CA ILE A 146 0.84 -13.94 33.77
C ILE A 146 1.89 -13.67 32.68
N LEU A 147 1.48 -13.09 31.55
CA LEU A 147 2.38 -12.82 30.43
C LEU A 147 3.41 -11.75 30.79
N LYS A 148 3.00 -10.64 31.42
CA LYS A 148 3.88 -9.54 31.82
C LYS A 148 4.98 -9.99 32.78
N GLN A 149 4.65 -10.85 33.75
CA GLN A 149 5.62 -11.33 34.75
C GLN A 149 6.45 -12.50 34.25
N GLY A 150 5.89 -13.34 33.38
CA GLY A 150 6.47 -14.62 33.01
C GLY A 150 7.16 -14.67 31.66
N ILE A 151 6.96 -13.72 30.76
CA ILE A 151 7.59 -13.76 29.44
C ILE A 151 9.03 -13.22 29.47
N ASP A 152 9.98 -13.91 28.83
CA ASP A 152 11.38 -13.45 28.72
C ASP A 152 11.65 -12.76 27.38
N ALA A 153 10.89 -13.12 26.34
CA ALA A 153 10.95 -12.47 25.04
C ALA A 153 9.57 -12.45 24.37
N SER A 154 9.27 -11.36 23.67
CA SER A 154 8.12 -11.26 22.77
C SER A 154 8.65 -10.85 21.41
N LEU A 155 8.37 -11.68 20.41
CA LEU A 155 8.77 -11.44 19.02
C LEU A 155 7.54 -11.35 18.15
N THR A 156 7.67 -10.58 17.08
CA THR A 156 6.72 -10.59 15.98
C THR A 156 7.35 -11.30 14.78
N VAL A 157 6.53 -11.79 13.85
CA VAL A 157 6.99 -12.36 12.57
C VAL A 157 6.08 -11.92 11.43
N SER A 158 6.65 -11.78 10.24
CA SER A 158 5.86 -11.53 9.04
C SER A 158 5.17 -12.81 8.54
N ASP A 159 4.11 -12.64 7.75
CA ASP A 159 3.49 -13.74 7.01
C ASP A 159 4.49 -14.48 6.11
N PHE A 160 5.42 -13.74 5.50
CA PHE A 160 6.48 -14.34 4.69
C PHE A 160 7.40 -15.25 5.51
N GLU A 161 7.88 -14.79 6.67
CA GLU A 161 8.71 -15.60 7.55
C GLU A 161 7.97 -16.84 8.08
N ALA A 162 6.68 -16.69 8.42
CA ALA A 162 5.83 -17.80 8.81
C ALA A 162 5.65 -18.81 7.67
N HIS A 163 5.41 -18.34 6.44
CA HIS A 163 5.31 -19.21 5.26
C HIS A 163 6.63 -19.95 4.97
N GLN A 164 7.78 -19.27 5.04
CA GLN A 164 9.09 -19.92 4.90
C GLN A 164 9.33 -20.96 6.00
N ALA A 165 8.81 -20.73 7.21
CA ALA A 165 8.85 -21.72 8.29
C ALA A 165 7.94 -22.92 8.02
N VAL A 166 6.75 -22.72 7.43
CA VAL A 166 5.87 -23.83 6.97
C VAL A 166 6.61 -24.72 5.99
N LEU A 167 7.18 -24.15 4.93
CA LEU A 167 7.92 -24.90 3.90
C LEU A 167 9.10 -25.69 4.51
N TYR A 168 9.81 -25.07 5.45
CA TYR A 168 10.91 -25.71 6.15
C TYR A 168 10.45 -26.86 7.05
N LEU A 169 9.36 -26.70 7.82
CA LEU A 169 8.82 -27.78 8.66
C LEU A 169 8.32 -28.95 7.80
N GLN A 170 7.61 -28.64 6.71
CA GLN A 170 7.12 -29.63 5.76
C GLN A 170 8.28 -30.44 5.13
N SER A 171 9.41 -29.80 4.80
CA SER A 171 10.58 -30.51 4.28
C SER A 171 11.23 -31.46 5.29
N HIS A 172 10.87 -31.35 6.58
CA HIS A 172 11.30 -32.23 7.67
C HIS A 172 10.20 -33.19 8.14
N GLY A 173 9.08 -33.27 7.40
CA GLY A 173 7.96 -34.16 7.71
C GLY A 173 7.02 -33.66 8.81
N ILE A 174 7.19 -32.43 9.28
CA ILE A 174 6.34 -31.81 10.30
C ILE A 174 5.25 -31.00 9.59
N GLN A 175 3.99 -31.38 9.81
CA GLN A 175 2.85 -30.61 9.32
C GLN A 175 2.51 -29.50 10.32
N ALA A 176 2.62 -28.25 9.86
CA ALA A 176 2.22 -27.08 10.62
C ALA A 176 1.72 -26.03 9.63
N GLY A 177 0.59 -25.39 9.91
CA GLY A 177 0.19 -24.20 9.16
C GLY A 177 0.82 -22.92 9.72
N PRO A 178 0.48 -21.74 9.18
CA PRO A 178 1.24 -20.52 9.43
C PRO A 178 1.36 -20.12 10.91
N ALA A 179 0.26 -20.17 11.68
CA ALA A 179 0.31 -19.83 13.10
C ALA A 179 1.19 -20.81 13.90
N GLY A 180 1.21 -22.09 13.53
CA GLY A 180 2.08 -23.08 14.14
C GLY A 180 3.55 -22.86 13.76
N ALA A 181 3.82 -22.55 12.49
CA ALA A 181 5.15 -22.30 12.00
C ALA A 181 5.77 -20.98 12.51
N ALA A 182 4.95 -20.06 13.01
CA ALA A 182 5.40 -18.78 13.58
C ALA A 182 6.46 -18.95 14.68
N SER A 183 6.36 -20.01 15.51
CA SER A 183 7.35 -20.30 16.56
C SER A 183 8.75 -20.54 15.99
N LEU A 184 8.84 -21.27 14.86
CA LEU A 184 10.11 -21.48 14.17
C LEU A 184 10.60 -20.19 13.50
N ALA A 185 9.70 -19.41 12.91
CA ALA A 185 10.04 -18.10 12.34
C ALA A 185 10.64 -17.16 13.40
N ALA A 186 10.01 -17.07 14.58
CA ALA A 186 10.52 -16.27 15.70
C ALA A 186 11.88 -16.78 16.20
N LEU A 187 12.05 -18.11 16.31
CA LEU A 187 13.34 -18.69 16.67
C LEU A 187 14.46 -18.32 15.68
N LYS A 188 14.15 -18.27 14.38
CA LYS A 188 15.10 -17.85 13.33
C LYS A 188 15.46 -16.37 13.43
N ARG A 189 14.56 -15.51 13.94
CA ARG A 189 14.80 -14.08 14.16
C ARG A 189 15.78 -13.77 15.29
N LEU A 190 15.92 -14.65 16.29
CA LEU A 190 16.81 -14.39 17.43
C LEU A 190 18.25 -14.11 16.99
N THR A 191 18.72 -12.90 17.31
CA THR A 191 20.10 -12.49 17.08
C THR A 191 21.06 -13.19 18.05
N ILE A 192 22.37 -13.00 17.87
CA ILE A 192 23.38 -13.48 18.83
C ILE A 192 23.19 -12.79 20.19
N SER A 193 22.79 -11.51 20.19
CA SER A 193 22.53 -10.76 21.42
C SER A 193 21.32 -11.33 22.17
N ASP A 194 20.23 -11.62 21.45
CA ASP A 194 19.00 -12.16 22.05
C ASP A 194 19.26 -13.54 22.64
N LYS A 195 19.97 -14.41 21.91
CA LYS A 195 20.38 -15.73 22.40
C LYS A 195 21.19 -15.64 23.69
N LYS A 196 22.11 -14.66 23.78
CA LYS A 196 22.90 -14.41 24.98
C LYS A 196 22.03 -13.89 26.14
N ALA A 197 21.11 -12.98 25.86
CA ALA A 197 20.17 -12.43 26.86
C ALA A 197 19.26 -13.53 27.43
N LEU A 198 18.83 -14.47 26.59
CA LEU A 198 18.07 -15.66 26.97
C LEU A 198 18.91 -16.78 27.60
N GLY A 199 20.22 -16.57 27.79
CA GLY A 199 21.12 -17.57 28.39
C GLY A 199 21.35 -18.82 27.54
N LEU A 200 21.05 -18.77 26.24
CA LEU A 200 21.13 -19.93 25.36
C LEU A 200 22.58 -20.26 24.99
N THR A 201 22.91 -21.53 25.13
CA THR A 201 24.22 -22.09 24.77
C THR A 201 24.07 -23.10 23.63
N ARG A 202 25.18 -23.72 23.23
CA ARG A 202 25.15 -24.80 22.22
C ARG A 202 24.46 -26.06 22.72
N ASP A 203 24.39 -26.25 24.04
CA ASP A 203 23.82 -27.42 24.69
C ASP A 203 22.35 -27.22 25.08
N SER A 204 21.79 -26.03 24.78
CA SER A 204 20.41 -25.71 25.11
C SER A 204 19.41 -26.54 24.29
N THR A 205 18.36 -26.99 24.96
CA THR A 205 17.20 -27.65 24.38
C THR A 205 16.11 -26.60 24.15
N ILE A 206 15.68 -26.46 22.91
CA ILE A 206 14.64 -25.50 22.53
C ILE A 206 13.40 -26.26 22.12
N VAL A 207 12.27 -25.92 22.73
CA VAL A 207 10.95 -26.45 22.41
C VAL A 207 10.19 -25.41 21.61
N ILE A 208 9.71 -25.78 20.43
CA ILE A 208 8.80 -24.96 19.63
C ILE A 208 7.42 -25.63 19.61
N PHE A 209 6.37 -24.86 19.88
CA PHE A 209 4.99 -25.31 19.72
C PHE A 209 4.50 -24.96 18.33
N CYS A 210 4.11 -25.99 17.57
CA CYS A 210 3.61 -25.88 16.21
C CYS A 210 2.18 -26.45 16.13
N PRO A 211 1.16 -25.77 16.70
CA PRO A 211 -0.22 -26.23 16.57
C PRO A 211 -0.61 -26.43 15.09
N MET A 212 -1.27 -27.54 14.78
CA MET A 212 -1.90 -27.69 13.46
C MET A 212 -3.02 -26.68 13.34
N THR A 213 -2.97 -25.90 12.27
CA THR A 213 -4.07 -25.05 11.85
C THR A 213 -4.76 -25.69 10.66
N SER A 214 -5.99 -25.27 10.38
CA SER A 214 -6.79 -25.82 9.28
C SER A 214 -6.03 -25.81 7.94
N ASP A 215 -6.36 -26.74 7.05
CA ASP A 215 -5.88 -26.86 5.66
C ASP A 215 -6.29 -25.66 4.77
N ALA A 216 -6.49 -24.48 5.35
CA ALA A 216 -6.87 -23.29 4.62
C ALA A 216 -5.76 -22.92 3.61
N THR A 217 -6.11 -22.99 2.34
CA THR A 217 -5.28 -22.46 1.26
C THR A 217 -5.17 -20.95 1.40
N TYR A 218 -3.96 -20.41 1.42
CA TYR A 218 -3.68 -18.98 1.47
C TYR A 218 -2.74 -18.59 0.33
N ASP A 219 -2.80 -17.33 -0.11
CA ASP A 219 -1.89 -16.80 -1.12
C ASP A 219 -0.48 -16.68 -0.56
N THR A 220 0.53 -17.00 -1.37
CA THR A 220 1.93 -16.88 -0.94
C THR A 220 2.25 -15.42 -0.60
N PRO A 221 2.58 -15.10 0.66
CA PRO A 221 2.89 -13.73 1.05
C PRO A 221 4.18 -13.25 0.39
N HIS A 222 4.26 -11.94 0.11
CA HIS A 222 5.46 -11.29 -0.39
C HIS A 222 6.46 -11.02 0.74
N ASP A 223 7.75 -11.05 0.40
CA ASP A 223 8.81 -10.65 1.32
C ASP A 223 8.73 -9.15 1.65
N VAL A 224 8.58 -8.84 2.95
CA VAL A 224 8.46 -7.48 3.48
C VAL A 224 9.77 -6.98 4.13
N SER A 225 10.83 -7.79 4.13
CA SER A 225 12.11 -7.46 4.76
C SER A 225 12.97 -6.48 3.95
N ALA A 226 12.68 -6.30 2.66
CA ALA A 226 13.46 -5.44 1.78
C ALA A 226 13.39 -3.95 2.19
N ASP A 227 14.55 -3.32 2.34
CA ASP A 227 14.71 -1.86 2.48
C ASP A 227 15.26 -1.20 1.21
N ASP A 228 15.59 -1.99 0.18
CA ASP A 228 16.05 -1.48 -1.11
C ASP A 228 14.83 -0.96 -1.91
N PRO A 229 14.78 0.34 -2.24
CA PRO A 229 13.65 0.91 -2.97
C PRO A 229 13.47 0.29 -4.36
N ILE A 230 14.52 -0.25 -4.98
CA ILE A 230 14.44 -0.93 -6.28
C ILE A 230 13.70 -2.27 -6.11
N LEU A 231 14.05 -3.07 -5.10
CA LEU A 231 13.36 -4.33 -4.82
C LEU A 231 11.90 -4.11 -4.44
N ILE A 232 11.61 -3.09 -3.64
CA ILE A 232 10.22 -2.72 -3.31
C ILE A 232 9.47 -2.31 -4.57
N THR A 233 10.07 -1.49 -5.44
CA THR A 233 9.47 -1.12 -6.73
C THR A 233 9.16 -2.35 -7.59
N GLN A 234 10.08 -3.32 -7.67
CA GLN A 234 9.82 -4.57 -8.40
C GLN A 234 8.65 -5.35 -7.82
N THR A 235 8.53 -5.42 -6.49
CA THR A 235 7.40 -6.08 -5.83
C THR A 235 6.10 -5.36 -6.14
N LEU A 236 6.04 -4.04 -5.98
CA LEU A 236 4.84 -3.26 -6.29
C LEU A 236 4.42 -3.39 -7.77
N VAL A 237 5.36 -3.36 -8.70
CA VAL A 237 5.10 -3.53 -10.15
C VAL A 237 4.59 -4.95 -10.46
N ARG A 238 5.12 -5.97 -9.79
CA ARG A 238 4.67 -7.37 -9.95
C ARG A 238 3.28 -7.63 -9.35
N THR A 239 2.85 -6.80 -8.40
CA THR A 239 1.50 -6.87 -7.84
C THR A 239 0.53 -6.11 -8.76
N ASN A 240 -0.34 -6.85 -9.45
CA ASN A 240 -1.37 -6.27 -10.28
C ASN A 240 -2.36 -5.47 -9.41
N SER A 241 -2.44 -4.17 -9.66
CA SER A 241 -3.37 -3.24 -9.01
C SER A 241 -4.08 -2.36 -10.03
N ALA A 242 -4.24 -2.87 -11.26
CA ALA A 242 -4.95 -2.13 -12.30
C ALA A 242 -6.37 -1.82 -11.84
N SER A 243 -6.80 -0.58 -12.11
CA SER A 243 -8.12 -0.10 -11.70
C SER A 243 -9.25 -0.97 -12.28
N PRO A 244 -10.27 -1.31 -11.48
CA PRO A 244 -11.40 -2.12 -11.95
C PRO A 244 -12.33 -1.36 -12.91
N THR A 245 -12.24 -0.02 -12.96
CA THR A 245 -13.11 0.85 -13.77
C THR A 245 -12.49 1.29 -15.09
N LEU A 246 -11.19 1.02 -15.30
CA LEU A 246 -10.46 1.47 -16.48
C LEU A 246 -10.21 0.35 -17.49
N GLY A 247 -10.52 0.64 -18.76
CA GLY A 247 -10.34 -0.31 -19.86
C GLY A 247 -11.51 -1.27 -20.06
N SER A 248 -11.39 -2.15 -21.06
CA SER A 248 -12.43 -3.13 -21.41
C SER A 248 -12.44 -4.38 -20.54
N VAL A 249 -11.37 -4.62 -19.78
CA VAL A 249 -11.21 -5.72 -18.84
C VAL A 249 -10.94 -5.11 -17.47
N ALA A 250 -11.81 -5.39 -16.50
CA ALA A 250 -11.65 -4.91 -15.14
C ALA A 250 -10.37 -5.47 -14.52
N GLY A 251 -9.55 -4.59 -13.96
CA GLY A 251 -8.42 -4.98 -13.12
C GLY A 251 -8.85 -5.49 -11.73
N PRO A 252 -7.93 -6.05 -10.94
CA PRO A 252 -8.24 -6.64 -9.64
C PRO A 252 -8.45 -5.62 -8.51
N GLY A 253 -8.14 -4.34 -8.72
CA GLY A 253 -8.13 -3.34 -7.64
C GLY A 253 -6.89 -3.43 -6.75
N GLU A 254 -6.88 -2.64 -5.68
CA GLU A 254 -5.67 -2.29 -4.93
C GLU A 254 -5.43 -3.18 -3.70
N ALA A 255 -6.38 -4.06 -3.36
CA ALA A 255 -6.35 -4.81 -2.10
C ALA A 255 -5.03 -5.56 -1.84
N VAL A 256 -4.49 -6.25 -2.85
CA VAL A 256 -3.25 -7.03 -2.69
C VAL A 256 -2.02 -6.12 -2.50
N VAL A 257 -1.93 -5.01 -3.26
CA VAL A 257 -0.80 -4.08 -3.12
C VAL A 257 -0.89 -3.27 -1.82
N ALA A 258 -2.10 -2.86 -1.43
CA ALA A 258 -2.36 -2.24 -0.14
C ALA A 258 -1.97 -3.17 1.02
N GLN A 259 -2.31 -4.46 0.92
CA GLN A 259 -1.93 -5.44 1.94
C GLN A 259 -0.42 -5.60 2.05
N TYR A 260 0.30 -5.65 0.93
CA TYR A 260 1.77 -5.68 0.94
C TYR A 260 2.35 -4.44 1.65
N ILE A 261 1.87 -3.24 1.30
CA ILE A 261 2.33 -1.99 1.90
C ILE A 261 2.03 -1.96 3.41
N ALA A 262 0.83 -2.36 3.83
CA ALA A 262 0.46 -2.43 5.24
C ALA A 262 1.37 -3.39 6.02
N SER A 263 1.58 -4.61 5.50
CA SER A 263 2.49 -5.59 6.11
C SER A 263 3.93 -5.07 6.15
N TRP A 264 4.39 -4.35 5.12
CA TRP A 264 5.74 -3.77 5.08
C TRP A 264 5.95 -2.67 6.14
N LEU A 265 4.94 -1.84 6.37
CA LEU A 265 4.95 -0.81 7.41
C LEU A 265 4.92 -1.43 8.82
N GLU A 266 4.03 -2.40 9.05
CA GLU A 266 3.86 -3.07 10.35
C GLU A 266 5.11 -3.87 10.75
N HIS A 267 5.78 -4.50 9.78
CA HIS A 267 7.08 -5.16 9.98
C HIS A 267 8.17 -4.24 10.54
N ARG A 268 8.02 -2.93 10.35
CA ARG A 268 8.93 -1.88 10.83
C ARG A 268 8.38 -1.12 12.03
N ASP A 269 7.33 -1.64 12.66
CA ASP A 269 6.69 -1.00 13.82
C ASP A 269 6.18 0.43 13.50
N ILE A 270 5.81 0.68 12.25
CA ILE A 270 5.16 1.93 11.84
C ILE A 270 3.66 1.78 12.07
N ALA A 271 3.01 2.80 12.63
CA ALA A 271 1.57 2.76 12.88
C ALA A 271 0.83 2.77 11.54
N THR A 272 -0.03 1.77 11.31
CA THR A 272 -0.67 1.53 10.03
C THR A 272 -2.19 1.58 10.17
N HIS A 273 -2.85 2.23 9.22
CA HIS A 273 -4.30 2.38 9.18
C HIS A 273 -4.83 2.00 7.80
N TRP A 274 -5.81 1.11 7.77
CA TRP A 274 -6.54 0.69 6.58
C TRP A 274 -7.78 1.57 6.39
N ILE A 275 -7.89 2.22 5.25
CA ILE A 275 -9.00 3.13 4.91
C ILE A 275 -9.68 2.62 3.64
N GLU A 276 -10.94 2.23 3.72
CA GLU A 276 -11.65 1.63 2.60
C GLU A 276 -13.13 2.02 2.67
N SER A 277 -13.55 3.01 1.87
CA SER A 277 -14.97 3.36 1.74
C SER A 277 -15.69 2.56 0.65
N VAL A 278 -14.92 2.05 -0.33
CA VAL A 278 -15.40 1.21 -1.43
C VAL A 278 -14.68 -0.13 -1.36
N GLU A 279 -15.44 -1.21 -1.31
CA GLU A 279 -14.91 -2.57 -1.24
C GLU A 279 -13.94 -2.86 -2.39
N GLY A 280 -12.76 -3.38 -2.05
CA GLY A 280 -11.69 -3.68 -3.00
C GLY A 280 -10.84 -2.48 -3.40
N ARG A 281 -11.11 -1.28 -2.88
CA ARG A 281 -10.37 -0.03 -3.16
C ARG A 281 -9.67 0.57 -1.92
N PRO A 282 -8.90 -0.21 -1.15
CA PRO A 282 -8.31 0.28 0.08
C PRO A 282 -7.13 1.23 -0.14
N SER A 283 -7.02 2.20 0.75
CA SER A 283 -5.85 3.04 0.96
C SER A 283 -5.18 2.68 2.29
N VAL A 284 -3.87 2.90 2.38
CA VAL A 284 -3.07 2.63 3.58
C VAL A 284 -2.40 3.91 4.07
N VAL A 285 -2.52 4.18 5.36
CA VAL A 285 -1.85 5.31 6.01
C VAL A 285 -0.82 4.80 7.02
N GLY A 286 0.45 5.14 6.82
CA GLY A 286 1.55 4.91 7.75
C GLY A 286 1.89 6.18 8.52
N VAL A 287 2.15 6.08 9.83
CA VAL A 287 2.39 7.26 10.68
C VAL A 287 3.60 7.06 11.60
N ILE A 288 4.51 8.03 11.60
CA ILE A 288 5.51 8.24 12.63
C ILE A 288 5.14 9.52 13.38
N ARG A 289 4.86 9.41 14.68
CA ARG A 289 4.46 10.54 15.50
C ARG A 289 5.68 11.34 15.94
N GLY A 290 5.61 12.66 15.76
CA GLY A 290 6.56 13.60 16.32
C GLY A 290 6.38 13.73 17.83
N SER A 291 7.33 14.44 18.46
CA SER A 291 7.26 14.78 19.88
C SER A 291 6.21 15.84 20.23
N GLY A 292 5.60 16.49 19.22
CA GLY A 292 4.62 17.56 19.42
C GLY A 292 5.26 18.86 19.92
N ARG A 293 6.53 19.12 19.59
CA ARG A 293 7.23 20.34 19.97
C ARG A 293 6.55 21.57 19.33
N ASP A 294 6.40 22.64 20.10
CA ASP A 294 5.84 23.90 19.60
C ASP A 294 6.53 24.38 18.32
N GLY A 295 5.71 24.69 17.30
CA GLY A 295 6.17 25.15 15.99
C GLY A 295 6.65 24.07 15.03
N ALA A 296 6.71 22.80 15.46
CA ALA A 296 7.04 21.70 14.58
C ALA A 296 5.93 21.43 13.57
N LYS A 297 6.32 21.09 12.33
CA LYS A 297 5.40 20.89 11.21
C LYS A 297 5.33 19.42 10.81
N SER A 298 4.15 19.02 10.37
CA SER A 298 3.84 17.68 9.90
C SER A 298 3.94 17.59 8.37
N LEU A 299 4.48 16.50 7.86
CA LEU A 299 4.66 16.27 6.42
C LEU A 299 3.91 15.01 5.98
N MET A 300 3.18 15.13 4.88
CA MET A 300 2.56 13.99 4.18
C MET A 300 3.38 13.59 2.95
N LEU A 301 3.65 12.30 2.79
CA LEU A 301 4.14 11.70 1.56
C LEU A 301 2.99 10.92 0.93
N ASN A 302 2.49 11.38 -0.22
CA ASN A 302 1.33 10.81 -0.87
C ASN A 302 1.70 10.18 -2.21
N GLY A 303 1.06 9.05 -2.52
CA GLY A 303 1.21 8.40 -3.81
C GLY A 303 0.14 7.36 -4.04
N HIS A 304 -0.33 7.28 -5.28
CA HIS A 304 -1.34 6.31 -5.67
C HIS A 304 -0.74 4.93 -5.94
N ILE A 305 -1.53 3.88 -5.73
CA ILE A 305 -1.11 2.49 -5.85
C ILE A 305 -1.88 1.71 -6.90
N ASP A 306 -2.89 2.33 -7.50
CA ASP A 306 -3.55 1.82 -8.68
C ASP A 306 -2.72 2.06 -9.94
N THR A 307 -3.14 1.46 -11.05
CA THR A 307 -2.59 1.77 -12.37
C THR A 307 -3.72 1.77 -13.38
N VAL A 308 -3.52 2.40 -14.54
CA VAL A 308 -4.34 2.10 -15.71
C VAL A 308 -4.31 0.62 -16.10
N THR A 309 -5.17 0.25 -17.06
CA THR A 309 -5.24 -1.10 -17.62
C THR A 309 -3.88 -1.63 -18.10
N LEU A 310 -3.70 -2.94 -17.95
CA LEU A 310 -2.55 -3.66 -18.50
C LEU A 310 -2.68 -3.91 -20.01
N MET A 311 -3.88 -3.71 -20.56
CA MET A 311 -4.17 -3.93 -21.98
C MET A 311 -3.37 -2.97 -22.87
N GLY A 312 -2.79 -3.52 -23.93
CA GLY A 312 -2.00 -2.73 -24.90
C GLY A 312 -0.54 -2.51 -24.52
N TYR A 313 -0.10 -3.01 -23.36
CA TYR A 313 1.33 -3.14 -23.06
C TYR A 313 1.95 -4.22 -23.96
N GLU A 314 3.11 -3.95 -24.56
CA GLU A 314 3.71 -4.84 -25.58
C GLU A 314 4.35 -6.11 -25.00
N ASP A 315 5.06 -5.98 -23.89
CA ASP A 315 5.69 -7.09 -23.17
C ASP A 315 4.88 -7.51 -21.94
N ASP A 316 5.49 -8.20 -20.97
CA ASP A 316 4.89 -8.48 -19.66
C ASP A 316 4.80 -7.19 -18.83
N PRO A 317 3.59 -6.63 -18.61
CA PRO A 317 3.39 -5.38 -17.89
C PRO A 317 3.75 -5.50 -16.41
N LEU A 318 3.82 -6.70 -15.85
CA LEU A 318 4.11 -6.93 -14.42
C LEU A 318 5.53 -7.46 -14.20
N SER A 319 6.42 -7.34 -15.21
CA SER A 319 7.71 -8.02 -15.16
C SER A 319 8.66 -7.51 -14.05
N GLY A 320 8.66 -6.19 -13.82
CA GLY A 320 9.63 -5.52 -12.95
C GLY A 320 11.09 -5.76 -13.38
N LYS A 321 11.34 -6.05 -14.67
CA LYS A 321 12.68 -6.36 -15.17
C LYS A 321 13.54 -5.11 -15.23
N ILE A 322 14.82 -5.24 -14.90
CA ILE A 322 15.79 -4.16 -15.03
C ILE A 322 16.62 -4.37 -16.30
N ILE A 323 16.58 -3.40 -17.20
CA ILE A 323 17.28 -3.41 -18.48
C ILE A 323 18.00 -2.07 -18.62
N ASN A 324 19.33 -2.07 -18.74
CA ASN A 324 20.14 -0.86 -18.92
C ASN A 324 19.85 0.26 -17.89
N GLY A 325 19.71 -0.10 -16.61
CA GLY A 325 19.43 0.86 -15.53
C GLY A 325 17.97 1.32 -15.43
N LYS A 326 17.08 0.73 -16.23
CA LYS A 326 15.64 1.06 -16.24
C LYS A 326 14.84 -0.14 -15.74
N LEU A 327 13.93 0.09 -14.80
CA LEU A 327 12.97 -0.90 -14.35
C LEU A 327 11.69 -0.76 -15.19
N HIS A 328 11.29 -1.83 -15.87
CA HIS A 328 10.14 -1.85 -16.78
C HIS A 328 8.91 -2.51 -16.14
N GLY A 329 7.74 -1.98 -16.47
CA GLY A 329 6.43 -2.50 -16.11
C GLY A 329 5.41 -1.38 -15.90
N ARG A 330 4.12 -1.72 -16.02
CA ARG A 330 3.02 -0.80 -15.76
C ARG A 330 3.08 -0.30 -14.31
N GLY A 331 3.00 1.01 -14.17
CA GLY A 331 3.11 1.72 -12.91
C GLY A 331 4.52 1.80 -12.32
N SER A 332 5.54 1.34 -13.05
CA SER A 332 6.93 1.50 -12.63
C SER A 332 7.32 2.98 -12.51
N ALA A 333 6.88 3.80 -13.47
CA ALA A 333 7.02 5.25 -13.40
C ALA A 333 5.83 5.90 -12.70
N ASP A 334 4.59 5.46 -13.00
CA ASP A 334 3.33 6.10 -12.57
C ASP A 334 2.46 5.19 -11.68
N MET A 335 2.63 5.21 -10.35
CA MET A 335 3.69 5.93 -9.63
C MET A 335 4.37 5.08 -8.55
N LYS A 336 4.39 3.75 -8.72
CA LYS A 336 4.81 2.80 -7.69
C LYS A 336 6.27 2.96 -7.25
N SER A 337 7.16 3.46 -8.10
CA SER A 337 8.53 3.78 -7.69
C SER A 337 8.61 4.99 -6.76
N GLY A 338 7.75 5.99 -6.95
CA GLY A 338 7.57 7.11 -6.02
C GLY A 338 7.04 6.64 -4.66
N VAL A 339 6.05 5.74 -4.67
CA VAL A 339 5.52 5.09 -3.47
C VAL A 339 6.61 4.31 -2.74
N ALA A 340 7.39 3.49 -3.45
CA ALA A 340 8.52 2.77 -2.87
C ALA A 340 9.56 3.72 -2.26
N ALA A 341 9.85 4.85 -2.92
CA ALA A 341 10.78 5.84 -2.39
C ALA A 341 10.27 6.48 -1.10
N ALA A 342 8.98 6.82 -1.04
CA ALA A 342 8.34 7.35 0.16
C ALA A 342 8.31 6.33 1.32
N MET A 343 8.04 5.05 1.03
CA MET A 343 8.12 3.96 2.02
C MET A 343 9.51 3.89 2.64
N VAL A 344 10.57 3.85 1.83
CA VAL A 344 11.96 3.76 2.33
C VAL A 344 12.37 5.03 3.08
N ALA A 345 11.94 6.21 2.64
CA ALA A 345 12.18 7.46 3.37
C ALA A 345 11.55 7.42 4.78
N LEU A 346 10.33 6.89 4.89
CA LEU A 346 9.65 6.70 6.17
C LEU A 346 10.41 5.70 7.06
N ALA A 347 10.88 4.57 6.52
CA ALA A 347 11.69 3.60 7.27
C ALA A 347 13.03 4.18 7.74
N ASN A 348 13.69 5.00 6.92
CA ASN A 348 14.90 5.71 7.32
C ASN A 348 14.65 6.59 8.56
N VAL A 349 13.52 7.28 8.60
CA VAL A 349 13.10 8.13 9.72
C VAL A 349 12.78 7.29 10.96
N LYS A 350 12.03 6.19 10.81
CA LYS A 350 11.75 5.26 11.92
C LYS A 350 13.05 4.74 12.56
N ARG A 351 14.04 4.41 11.73
CA ARG A 351 15.37 3.98 12.21
C ARG A 351 16.11 5.09 12.96
N LEU A 352 15.97 6.35 12.55
CA LEU A 352 16.54 7.48 13.29
C LEU A 352 15.86 7.66 14.66
N GLU A 353 14.53 7.49 14.73
CA GLU A 353 13.77 7.53 15.99
C GLU A 353 14.25 6.44 16.96
N LEU A 354 14.43 5.21 16.49
CA LEU A 354 14.96 4.09 17.27
C LEU A 354 16.38 4.36 17.80
N ASN A 355 17.16 5.23 17.12
CA ASN A 355 18.48 5.68 17.56
C ASN A 355 18.44 6.96 18.43
N GLY A 356 17.25 7.37 18.88
CA GLY A 356 17.07 8.49 19.80
C GLY A 356 16.87 9.86 19.14
N VAL A 357 16.80 9.94 17.80
CA VAL A 357 16.51 11.18 17.09
C VAL A 357 14.99 11.34 16.95
N LYS A 358 14.38 12.13 17.84
CA LYS A 358 12.94 12.44 17.75
C LYS A 358 12.66 13.67 16.89
N LEU A 359 11.75 13.52 15.94
CA LEU A 359 11.19 14.64 15.18
C LEU A 359 10.26 15.47 16.06
N GLY A 360 10.09 16.74 15.72
CA GLY A 360 9.11 17.62 16.33
C GLY A 360 7.69 17.32 15.84
N GLY A 361 7.52 17.16 14.52
CA GLY A 361 6.23 16.98 13.86
C GLY A 361 6.04 15.59 13.26
N ASP A 362 4.79 15.28 12.94
CA ASP A 362 4.39 13.97 12.40
C ASP A 362 4.86 13.78 10.95
N VAL A 363 5.15 12.52 10.60
CA VAL A 363 5.38 12.11 9.22
C VAL A 363 4.31 11.10 8.86
N ILE A 364 3.53 11.43 7.84
CA ILE A 364 2.38 10.64 7.38
C ILE A 364 2.69 10.16 5.97
N PHE A 365 2.59 8.87 5.74
CA PHE A 365 2.65 8.28 4.41
C PHE A 365 1.25 7.79 4.03
N THR A 366 0.81 8.09 2.81
CA THR A 366 -0.49 7.66 2.31
C THR A 366 -0.30 6.98 0.95
N ALA A 367 -0.59 5.69 0.90
CA ALA A 367 -0.73 4.90 -0.31
C ALA A 367 -2.22 4.86 -0.67
N VAL A 368 -2.63 5.59 -1.70
CA VAL A 368 -4.05 5.87 -2.00
C VAL A 368 -4.54 5.12 -3.23
N ALA A 369 -5.82 4.77 -3.25
CA ALA A 369 -6.47 4.12 -4.37
C ALA A 369 -7.17 5.11 -5.32
N ASP A 370 -7.31 4.69 -6.58
CA ASP A 370 -8.17 5.26 -7.62
C ASP A 370 -7.74 6.58 -8.24
N GLU A 371 -6.48 7.01 -8.14
CA GLU A 371 -6.06 8.30 -8.73
C GLU A 371 -6.30 8.33 -10.24
N GLU A 372 -6.06 7.20 -10.92
CA GLU A 372 -6.14 7.06 -12.39
C GLU A 372 -7.59 7.21 -12.93
N SER A 373 -8.57 7.30 -12.04
CA SER A 373 -10.00 7.42 -12.36
C SER A 373 -10.67 8.52 -11.53
N GLY A 374 -10.84 8.32 -10.23
CA GLY A 374 -11.71 9.16 -9.39
C GLY A 374 -11.06 9.77 -8.16
N SER A 375 -9.84 9.38 -7.80
CA SER A 375 -9.12 9.78 -6.58
C SER A 375 -9.87 9.54 -5.27
N ILE A 376 -10.69 8.49 -5.20
CA ILE A 376 -11.48 8.21 -3.98
C ILE A 376 -10.58 7.99 -2.76
N GLY A 377 -9.38 7.43 -2.92
CA GLY A 377 -8.46 7.15 -1.82
C GLY A 377 -7.97 8.41 -1.12
N THR A 378 -7.57 9.44 -1.87
CA THR A 378 -7.18 10.74 -1.28
C THR A 378 -8.38 11.46 -0.67
N GLU A 379 -9.57 11.38 -1.28
CA GLU A 379 -10.79 11.91 -0.64
C GLU A 379 -11.11 11.19 0.68
N ASP A 380 -10.92 9.87 0.74
CA ASP A 380 -11.20 9.05 1.91
C ASP A 380 -10.23 9.30 3.06
N ILE A 381 -8.92 9.38 2.80
CA ILE A 381 -7.94 9.69 3.86
C ILE A 381 -8.18 11.10 4.41
N LEU A 382 -8.56 12.06 3.55
CA LEU A 382 -8.93 13.40 3.99
C LEU A 382 -10.25 13.38 4.79
N ARG A 383 -11.25 12.58 4.40
CA ARG A 383 -12.51 12.43 5.15
C ARG A 383 -12.29 11.75 6.51
N ALA A 384 -11.34 10.81 6.59
CA ALA A 384 -10.91 10.16 7.82
C ALA A 384 -10.13 11.08 8.77
N GLY A 385 -9.80 12.30 8.34
CA GLY A 385 -9.18 13.34 9.18
C GLY A 385 -7.66 13.39 9.10
N TRP A 386 -7.01 12.65 8.19
CA TRP A 386 -5.57 12.75 7.98
C TRP A 386 -5.22 14.12 7.38
N ARG A 387 -4.35 14.88 8.07
CA ARG A 387 -3.91 16.22 7.69
C ARG A 387 -2.42 16.38 7.98
N ALA A 388 -1.79 17.29 7.25
CA ALA A 388 -0.41 17.70 7.46
C ALA A 388 -0.24 19.20 7.13
N ASP A 389 0.85 19.83 7.54
CA ASP A 389 1.16 21.21 7.17
C ASP A 389 1.59 21.33 5.70
N ALA A 390 2.23 20.27 5.18
CA ALA A 390 2.63 20.19 3.78
C ALA A 390 2.59 18.74 3.27
N ALA A 391 2.62 18.58 1.94
CA ALA A 391 2.68 17.28 1.30
C ALA A 391 3.66 17.25 0.11
N ILE A 392 4.29 16.10 -0.12
CA ILE A 392 4.94 15.75 -1.37
C ILE A 392 4.16 14.60 -2.02
N VAL A 393 3.68 14.79 -3.25
CA VAL A 393 3.14 13.72 -4.09
C VAL A 393 4.25 13.22 -5.01
N SER A 394 4.55 11.92 -4.98
CA SER A 394 5.77 11.36 -5.56
C SER A 394 5.70 10.92 -7.03
N GLU A 395 4.94 11.65 -7.87
CA GLU A 395 4.78 11.35 -9.31
C GLU A 395 6.11 11.36 -10.10
N PRO A 396 6.16 10.75 -11.31
CA PRO A 396 7.35 10.72 -12.15
C PRO A 396 7.65 12.09 -12.82
N THR A 397 8.09 13.04 -12.02
CA THR A 397 8.39 14.42 -12.42
C THR A 397 9.72 14.60 -13.16
N GLY A 398 10.50 13.52 -13.36
CA GLY A 398 11.84 13.67 -13.95
C GLY A 398 12.82 14.39 -13.02
N LEU A 399 12.62 14.28 -11.70
CA LEU A 399 13.35 15.01 -10.65
C LEU A 399 13.12 16.53 -10.64
N GLN A 400 12.13 17.04 -11.39
CA GLN A 400 11.70 18.44 -11.33
C GLN A 400 10.66 18.63 -10.22
N ILE A 401 10.65 19.78 -9.56
CA ILE A 401 9.63 20.06 -8.55
C ILE A 401 8.46 20.74 -9.26
N PHE A 402 7.30 20.09 -9.31
CA PHE A 402 6.10 20.75 -9.80
C PHE A 402 5.38 21.46 -8.66
N HIS A 403 5.36 22.78 -8.75
CA HIS A 403 4.64 23.64 -7.80
C HIS A 403 3.23 23.98 -8.29
N ALA A 404 2.89 23.63 -9.53
CA ALA A 404 1.58 23.87 -10.11
C ALA A 404 1.21 22.77 -11.09
N HIS A 405 -0.08 22.51 -11.27
CA HIS A 405 -0.57 21.60 -12.31
C HIS A 405 -1.94 22.03 -12.85
N LYS A 406 -2.26 21.57 -14.06
CA LYS A 406 -3.56 21.85 -14.68
C LYS A 406 -4.68 21.06 -14.01
N GLY A 407 -5.87 21.63 -14.03
CA GLY A 407 -7.12 20.94 -13.71
C GLY A 407 -7.78 20.41 -14.98
N PHE A 408 -8.97 19.84 -14.84
CA PHE A 408 -9.78 19.47 -16.00
C PHE A 408 -11.29 19.53 -15.73
N CYS A 409 -12.06 19.67 -16.80
CA CYS A 409 -13.49 19.44 -16.84
C CYS A 409 -13.82 18.59 -18.06
N ASP A 410 -14.44 17.43 -17.84
CA ASP A 410 -14.99 16.58 -18.89
C ASP A 410 -16.43 17.01 -19.14
N ILE A 411 -16.78 17.24 -20.41
CA ILE A 411 -18.06 17.85 -20.78
C ILE A 411 -18.72 17.01 -21.88
N GLU A 412 -19.97 16.66 -21.66
CA GLU A 412 -20.85 16.10 -22.68
C GLU A 412 -21.76 17.20 -23.20
N VAL A 413 -21.79 17.37 -24.52
CA VAL A 413 -22.70 18.27 -25.23
C VAL A 413 -23.63 17.44 -26.10
N VAL A 414 -24.94 17.70 -25.99
CA VAL A 414 -25.97 17.07 -26.81
C VAL A 414 -26.58 18.14 -27.71
N VAL A 415 -26.29 18.06 -29.00
CA VAL A 415 -26.89 18.91 -30.03
C VAL A 415 -28.16 18.25 -30.53
N HIS A 416 -29.25 19.01 -30.57
CA HIS A 416 -30.58 18.50 -30.89
C HIS A 416 -30.99 18.80 -32.34
N GLY A 417 -31.72 17.84 -32.90
CA GLY A 417 -32.37 17.91 -34.20
C GLY A 417 -33.81 17.39 -34.11
N VAL A 418 -34.39 17.10 -35.27
CA VAL A 418 -35.73 16.51 -35.40
C VAL A 418 -35.62 15.39 -36.43
N ALA A 419 -35.92 14.16 -36.01
CA ALA A 419 -35.91 13.03 -36.92
C ALA A 419 -37.03 13.16 -37.96
N ALA A 420 -36.67 12.89 -39.20
CA ALA A 420 -37.58 12.85 -40.34
C ALA A 420 -36.99 11.95 -41.42
N HIS A 421 -37.81 11.45 -42.33
CA HIS A 421 -37.33 10.76 -43.52
C HIS A 421 -36.42 11.71 -44.34
N GLY A 422 -35.32 11.20 -44.91
CA GLY A 422 -34.30 12.00 -45.61
C GLY A 422 -34.84 12.82 -46.79
N SER A 423 -35.95 12.37 -47.38
CA SER A 423 -36.68 13.11 -48.44
C SER A 423 -37.61 14.22 -47.93
N ARG A 424 -37.71 14.45 -46.62
CA ARG A 424 -38.61 15.43 -45.98
C ARG A 424 -37.82 16.51 -45.22
N PRO A 425 -37.08 17.37 -45.94
CA PRO A 425 -36.33 18.48 -45.33
C PRO A 425 -37.25 19.50 -44.63
N ASP A 426 -38.54 19.52 -44.98
CA ASP A 426 -39.56 20.37 -44.37
C ASP A 426 -39.95 19.93 -42.94
N LEU A 427 -39.64 18.70 -42.56
CA LEU A 427 -39.98 18.12 -41.25
C LEU A 427 -38.78 17.87 -40.34
N GLY A 428 -37.56 17.85 -40.90
CA GLY A 428 -36.34 17.47 -40.20
C GLY A 428 -35.48 18.65 -39.77
N VAL A 429 -34.70 18.45 -38.71
CA VAL A 429 -33.58 19.32 -38.34
C VAL A 429 -32.38 18.42 -38.13
N ASP A 430 -31.29 18.68 -38.84
CA ASP A 430 -30.11 17.83 -38.82
C ASP A 430 -29.20 18.16 -37.62
N ALA A 431 -29.22 17.30 -36.59
CA ALA A 431 -28.36 17.45 -35.43
C ALA A 431 -26.85 17.35 -35.75
N ILE A 432 -26.44 16.57 -36.76
CA ILE A 432 -25.03 16.44 -37.14
C ILE A 432 -24.54 17.74 -37.80
N VAL A 433 -25.32 18.29 -38.72
CA VAL A 433 -25.00 19.59 -39.33
C VAL A 433 -24.95 20.69 -38.25
N ASN A 434 -25.90 20.68 -37.31
CA ASN A 434 -25.89 21.60 -36.18
C ASN A 434 -24.65 21.47 -35.30
N ALA A 435 -24.17 20.24 -35.07
CA ALA A 435 -22.91 20.01 -34.34
C ALA A 435 -21.71 20.62 -35.08
N GLY A 436 -21.73 20.68 -36.41
CA GLY A 436 -20.73 21.39 -37.20
C GLY A 436 -20.63 22.88 -36.86
N TYR A 437 -21.77 23.57 -36.68
CA TYR A 437 -21.77 24.98 -36.26
C TYR A 437 -21.22 25.16 -34.85
N PHE A 438 -21.60 24.27 -33.92
CA PHE A 438 -21.05 24.25 -32.57
C PHE A 438 -19.53 24.08 -32.56
N LEU A 439 -18.99 23.12 -33.31
CA LEU A 439 -17.55 22.87 -33.41
C LEU A 439 -16.80 24.05 -34.04
N SER A 440 -17.43 24.76 -34.98
CA SER A 440 -16.85 25.97 -35.58
C SER A 440 -16.69 27.10 -34.55
N GLU A 441 -17.72 27.36 -33.74
CA GLU A 441 -17.63 28.36 -32.65
C GLU A 441 -16.67 27.91 -31.55
N LEU A 442 -16.65 26.62 -31.20
CA LEU A 442 -15.64 26.05 -30.30
C LEU A 442 -14.21 26.31 -30.81
N GLY A 443 -13.98 26.14 -32.12
CA GLY A 443 -12.69 26.44 -32.74
C GLY A 443 -12.25 27.90 -32.58
N LYS A 444 -13.18 28.86 -32.49
CA LYS A 444 -12.86 30.26 -32.18
C LYS A 444 -12.52 30.44 -30.70
N LEU A 445 -13.29 29.81 -29.81
CA LEU A 445 -13.03 29.85 -28.36
C LEU A 445 -11.64 29.26 -28.04
N ILE A 446 -11.27 28.13 -28.65
CA ILE A 446 -9.95 27.51 -28.48
C ILE A 446 -8.84 28.50 -28.85
N LYS A 447 -8.96 29.21 -29.98
CA LYS A 447 -7.98 30.23 -30.37
C LYS A 447 -7.88 31.36 -29.35
N GLN A 448 -9.01 31.83 -28.82
CA GLN A 448 -9.04 32.88 -27.80
C GLN A 448 -8.37 32.42 -26.50
N ILE A 449 -8.61 31.18 -26.08
CA ILE A 449 -7.99 30.57 -24.90
C ILE A 449 -6.47 30.47 -25.09
N HIS A 450 -5.99 29.97 -26.22
CA HIS A 450 -4.55 29.88 -26.51
C HIS A 450 -3.87 31.25 -26.61
N GLN A 451 -4.61 32.29 -26.98
CA GLN A 451 -4.16 33.68 -26.97
C GLN A 451 -4.22 34.32 -25.57
N GLY A 452 -4.79 33.64 -24.56
CA GLY A 452 -4.99 34.18 -23.21
C GLY A 452 -6.05 35.28 -23.15
N THR A 453 -6.94 35.35 -24.14
CA THR A 453 -8.00 36.37 -24.24
C THR A 453 -9.37 35.87 -23.80
N ALA A 454 -9.50 34.56 -23.54
CA ALA A 454 -10.65 33.95 -22.92
C ALA A 454 -10.19 33.03 -21.79
N GLY A 455 -10.77 33.18 -20.59
CA GLY A 455 -10.38 32.41 -19.40
C GLY A 455 -9.63 33.27 -18.38
N ALA A 456 -8.73 32.64 -17.62
CA ALA A 456 -7.88 33.32 -16.63
C ALA A 456 -6.63 34.02 -17.23
N GLY A 457 -6.43 33.90 -18.54
CA GLY A 457 -5.27 34.46 -19.24
C GLY A 457 -4.12 33.45 -19.34
N ARG A 458 -2.89 33.92 -19.13
CA ARG A 458 -1.69 33.08 -19.19
C ARG A 458 -1.07 32.95 -17.80
N ASP A 459 -1.03 31.73 -17.29
CA ASP A 459 -0.27 31.37 -16.11
C ASP A 459 1.24 31.35 -16.43
N MET A 460 2.05 31.77 -15.47
CA MET A 460 3.50 31.90 -15.64
C MET A 460 4.20 30.55 -15.81
N THR A 461 3.65 29.48 -15.22
CA THR A 461 4.24 28.14 -15.23
C THR A 461 3.51 27.24 -16.23
N LEU A 462 2.19 27.23 -16.21
CA LEU A 462 1.33 26.29 -16.95
C LEU A 462 0.92 26.81 -18.34
N GLY A 463 1.22 28.07 -18.64
CA GLY A 463 0.77 28.73 -19.86
C GLY A 463 -0.74 28.96 -19.85
N THR A 464 -1.42 28.68 -20.95
CA THR A 464 -2.88 28.84 -21.06
C THR A 464 -3.61 27.54 -20.75
N ALA A 465 -4.91 27.65 -20.46
CA ALA A 465 -5.83 26.53 -20.56
C ALA A 465 -5.83 25.93 -21.98
N ASN A 466 -6.42 24.73 -22.12
CA ASN A 466 -6.61 24.08 -23.41
C ASN A 466 -7.98 23.38 -23.46
N VAL A 467 -8.62 23.38 -24.62
CA VAL A 467 -9.93 22.73 -24.82
C VAL A 467 -9.90 21.98 -26.12
N HIS A 468 -10.46 20.77 -26.15
CA HIS A 468 -10.60 20.01 -27.39
C HIS A 468 -11.86 19.15 -27.36
N ALA A 469 -12.44 18.91 -28.54
CA ALA A 469 -13.47 17.88 -28.71
C ALA A 469 -12.77 16.52 -28.93
N SER A 470 -13.11 15.54 -28.11
CA SER A 470 -12.44 14.24 -28.06
C SER A 470 -13.18 13.19 -28.87
N THR A 471 -14.52 13.16 -28.81
CA THR A 471 -15.35 12.26 -29.62
C THR A 471 -16.63 12.94 -30.09
N ILE A 472 -17.18 12.45 -31.22
CA ILE A 472 -18.46 12.89 -31.78
C ILE A 472 -19.22 11.67 -32.33
N SER A 473 -20.53 11.61 -32.06
CA SER A 473 -21.42 10.58 -32.59
C SER A 473 -22.83 11.11 -32.84
N GLY A 474 -23.48 10.70 -33.92
CA GLY A 474 -24.84 11.12 -34.26
C GLY A 474 -25.41 10.30 -35.42
N GLY A 475 -26.74 10.28 -35.52
CA GLY A 475 -27.47 9.48 -36.51
C GLY A 475 -27.59 8.00 -36.16
N GLU A 476 -28.59 7.35 -36.75
CA GLU A 476 -28.89 5.92 -36.56
C GLU A 476 -28.83 5.14 -37.88
N GLU A 477 -29.27 5.77 -38.99
CA GLU A 477 -29.25 5.19 -40.33
C GLU A 477 -29.20 6.30 -41.41
N ILE A 478 -28.92 5.92 -42.66
CA ILE A 478 -28.57 6.86 -43.75
C ILE A 478 -29.76 7.62 -44.36
N SER A 479 -30.98 7.18 -44.12
CA SER A 479 -32.22 7.64 -44.76
C SER A 479 -33.06 8.52 -43.84
N SER A 480 -32.51 8.98 -42.71
CA SER A 480 -33.21 9.82 -41.73
C SER A 480 -32.36 10.99 -41.28
N TYR A 481 -33.02 12.11 -40.98
CA TYR A 481 -32.40 13.22 -40.26
C TYR A 481 -32.06 12.77 -38.82
N PRO A 482 -30.84 13.04 -38.33
CA PRO A 482 -30.44 12.67 -36.98
C PRO A 482 -31.16 13.56 -35.95
N ALA A 483 -31.86 12.95 -34.99
CA ALA A 483 -32.50 13.68 -33.89
C ALA A 483 -31.50 14.21 -32.86
N GLN A 484 -30.30 13.62 -32.77
CA GLN A 484 -29.28 14.02 -31.81
C GLN A 484 -27.85 13.80 -32.35
N CYS A 485 -26.92 14.61 -31.87
CA CYS A 485 -25.49 14.41 -32.02
C CYS A 485 -24.79 14.74 -30.69
N LYS A 486 -24.00 13.80 -30.17
CA LYS A 486 -23.24 13.95 -28.92
C LYS A 486 -21.80 14.29 -29.23
N VAL A 487 -21.27 15.28 -28.52
CA VAL A 487 -19.85 15.68 -28.55
C VAL A 487 -19.31 15.60 -27.14
N PHE A 488 -18.24 14.83 -26.93
CA PHE A 488 -17.48 14.83 -25.68
C PHE A 488 -16.24 15.69 -25.86
N MET A 489 -15.92 16.48 -24.84
CA MET A 489 -14.78 17.39 -24.83
C MET A 489 -14.14 17.45 -23.45
N GLU A 490 -12.86 17.80 -23.43
CA GLU A 490 -12.09 18.04 -22.21
C GLU A 490 -11.58 19.49 -22.22
N TRP A 491 -11.74 20.17 -21.08
CA TRP A 491 -11.18 21.49 -20.82
C TRP A 491 -10.11 21.39 -19.73
N ARG A 492 -8.83 21.52 -20.09
CA ARG A 492 -7.71 21.60 -19.14
C ARG A 492 -7.59 23.00 -18.57
N THR A 493 -7.99 23.17 -17.31
CA THR A 493 -8.03 24.45 -16.61
C THR A 493 -6.67 24.82 -16.00
N ILE A 494 -6.46 26.10 -15.74
CA ILE A 494 -5.28 26.65 -15.05
C ILE A 494 -5.73 27.41 -13.79
N PRO A 495 -4.85 27.69 -12.81
CA PRO A 495 -5.21 28.49 -11.64
C PRO A 495 -5.95 29.79 -12.03
N GLY A 496 -7.08 30.04 -11.36
CA GLY A 496 -8.01 31.12 -11.71
C GLY A 496 -9.18 30.70 -12.60
N GLU A 497 -9.17 29.50 -13.17
CA GLU A 497 -10.32 28.92 -13.88
C GLU A 497 -11.08 27.93 -13.00
N SER A 498 -12.31 28.28 -12.63
CA SER A 498 -13.21 27.40 -11.88
C SER A 498 -14.16 26.63 -12.81
N LYS A 499 -14.82 25.61 -12.26
CA LYS A 499 -15.91 24.90 -12.95
C LYS A 499 -17.00 25.85 -13.43
N GLU A 500 -17.37 26.83 -12.61
CA GLU A 500 -18.40 27.82 -12.92
C GLU A 500 -18.02 28.72 -14.10
N LEU A 501 -16.73 29.04 -14.24
CA LEU A 501 -16.22 29.75 -15.41
C LEU A 501 -16.39 28.91 -16.68
N VAL A 502 -16.03 27.62 -16.61
CA VAL A 502 -16.22 26.68 -17.73
C VAL A 502 -17.70 26.60 -18.12
N GLU A 503 -18.60 26.43 -17.15
CA GLU A 503 -20.04 26.42 -17.39
C GLU A 503 -20.54 27.71 -18.04
N SER A 504 -20.07 28.86 -17.57
CA SER A 504 -20.40 30.17 -18.15
C SER A 504 -19.96 30.27 -19.61
N LYS A 505 -18.74 29.82 -19.93
CA LYS A 505 -18.19 29.82 -21.29
C LYS A 505 -18.96 28.88 -22.22
N MET A 506 -19.36 27.70 -21.74
CA MET A 506 -20.18 26.76 -22.50
C MET A 506 -21.57 27.33 -22.81
N ARG A 507 -22.23 27.96 -21.82
CA ARG A 507 -23.51 28.66 -22.04
C ARG A 507 -23.38 29.77 -23.07
N GLN A 508 -22.30 30.55 -22.99
CA GLN A 508 -22.04 31.63 -23.93
C GLN A 508 -21.81 31.12 -25.35
N LEU A 509 -21.00 30.07 -25.51
CA LEU A 509 -20.73 29.44 -26.81
C LEU A 509 -22.04 28.94 -27.45
N ILE A 510 -22.87 28.20 -26.71
CA ILE A 510 -24.18 27.72 -27.20
C ILE A 510 -25.08 28.90 -27.60
N ALA A 511 -25.10 29.96 -26.79
CA ALA A 511 -25.89 31.15 -27.10
C ALA A 511 -25.41 31.88 -28.37
N ASP A 512 -24.10 31.92 -28.62
CA ASP A 512 -23.54 32.55 -29.82
C ASP A 512 -23.82 31.74 -31.09
N VAL A 513 -23.81 30.40 -31.01
CA VAL A 513 -24.28 29.54 -32.11
C VAL A 513 -25.77 29.79 -32.38
N ALA A 514 -26.60 29.85 -31.33
CA ALA A 514 -28.04 30.06 -31.47
C ALA A 514 -28.41 31.42 -32.09
N LYS A 515 -27.58 32.45 -31.92
CA LYS A 515 -27.75 33.75 -32.61
C LYS A 515 -27.47 33.64 -34.11
N ALA A 516 -26.47 32.85 -34.50
CA ALA A 516 -26.05 32.70 -35.89
C ALA A 516 -26.90 31.68 -36.67
N VAL A 517 -27.44 30.68 -35.98
CA VAL A 517 -28.16 29.54 -36.57
C VAL A 517 -29.57 29.46 -35.98
N PRO A 518 -30.60 30.00 -36.67
CA PRO A 518 -31.97 29.94 -36.20
C PRO A 518 -32.44 28.50 -35.92
N GLY A 519 -32.99 28.28 -34.74
CA GLY A 519 -33.49 26.95 -34.33
C GLY A 519 -32.44 26.01 -33.76
N PHE A 520 -31.17 26.41 -33.67
CA PHE A 520 -30.13 25.64 -32.98
C PHE A 520 -30.47 25.44 -31.50
N LYS A 521 -30.34 24.20 -31.04
CA LYS A 521 -30.54 23.80 -29.64
C LYS A 521 -29.45 22.82 -29.23
N ALA A 522 -28.85 23.06 -28.08
CA ALA A 522 -27.91 22.14 -27.47
C ALA A 522 -27.97 22.26 -25.94
N ASP A 523 -27.77 21.14 -25.26
CA ASP A 523 -27.58 21.06 -23.82
C ASP A 523 -26.16 20.57 -23.53
N PHE A 524 -25.66 20.85 -22.33
CA PHE A 524 -24.40 20.27 -21.87
C PHE A 524 -24.44 19.92 -20.39
N ARG A 525 -23.57 19.00 -19.98
CA ARG A 525 -23.28 18.70 -18.58
C ARG A 525 -21.79 18.46 -18.40
N ILE A 526 -21.25 18.90 -17.26
CA ILE A 526 -19.91 18.52 -16.81
C ILE A 526 -20.02 17.17 -16.13
N ILE A 527 -19.33 16.17 -16.69
CA ILE A 527 -19.31 14.78 -16.22
C ILE A 527 -18.39 14.66 -15.01
N MET A 528 -17.20 15.25 -15.11
CA MET A 528 -16.18 15.25 -14.08
C MET A 528 -15.45 16.59 -14.05
N SER A 529 -15.05 17.02 -12.86
CA SER A 529 -14.29 18.24 -12.67
C SER A 529 -13.25 18.01 -11.58
N ARG A 530 -12.02 18.44 -11.85
CA ARG A 530 -10.92 18.46 -10.90
C ARG A 530 -10.18 19.79 -11.00
N PRO A 531 -9.95 20.49 -9.88
CA PRO A 531 -9.41 21.84 -9.92
C PRO A 531 -7.91 21.84 -10.27
N PRO A 532 -7.40 22.93 -10.85
CA PRO A 532 -5.96 23.16 -10.96
C PRO A 532 -5.38 23.48 -9.59
N MET A 533 -4.05 23.35 -9.45
CA MET A 533 -3.34 23.65 -8.20
C MET A 533 -2.12 24.52 -8.50
N ALA A 534 -1.82 25.47 -7.61
CA ALA A 534 -0.53 26.16 -7.58
C ALA A 534 -0.13 26.55 -6.15
N THR A 535 1.12 26.25 -5.80
CA THR A 535 1.83 26.74 -4.61
C THR A 535 2.72 27.91 -5.00
N ALA A 536 2.73 28.99 -4.21
CA ALA A 536 3.50 30.19 -4.50
C ALA A 536 5.01 29.92 -4.52
N PHE A 537 5.73 30.56 -5.45
CA PHE A 537 7.18 30.39 -5.63
C PHE A 537 8.01 30.74 -4.39
N ASP A 538 7.57 31.74 -3.64
CA ASP A 538 8.21 32.25 -2.42
C ASP A 538 7.68 31.59 -1.14
N HIS A 539 6.88 30.53 -1.27
CA HIS A 539 6.41 29.80 -0.11
C HIS A 539 7.59 29.09 0.60
N PRO A 540 7.73 29.18 1.94
CA PRO A 540 8.88 28.61 2.66
C PRO A 540 9.09 27.11 2.43
N PHE A 541 8.02 26.36 2.17
CA PHE A 541 8.11 24.94 1.83
C PHE A 541 8.73 24.71 0.44
N VAL A 542 8.43 25.57 -0.55
CA VAL A 542 9.04 25.50 -1.89
C VAL A 542 10.54 25.78 -1.80
N GLU A 543 10.94 26.78 -1.04
CA GLU A 543 12.36 27.10 -0.80
C GLU A 543 13.09 25.92 -0.16
N LEU A 544 12.54 25.36 0.93
CA LEU A 544 13.13 24.21 1.63
C LEU A 544 13.30 23.00 0.70
N VAL A 545 12.28 22.67 -0.09
CA VAL A 545 12.33 21.52 -1.00
C VAL A 545 13.31 21.80 -2.15
N THR A 546 13.33 23.01 -2.69
CA THR A 546 14.28 23.43 -3.74
C THR A 546 15.73 23.30 -3.27
N ASP A 547 16.02 23.71 -2.04
CA ASP A 547 17.36 23.53 -1.44
C ASP A 547 17.74 22.06 -1.32
N VAL A 548 16.87 21.24 -0.71
CA VAL A 548 17.16 19.81 -0.49
C VAL A 548 17.36 19.08 -1.81
N VAL A 549 16.48 19.32 -2.78
CA VAL A 549 16.61 18.73 -4.11
C VAL A 549 17.90 19.23 -4.78
N GLY A 550 18.26 20.50 -4.60
CA GLY A 550 19.50 21.04 -5.12
C GLY A 550 20.75 20.35 -4.57
N ASP A 551 20.77 20.11 -3.26
CA ASP A 551 21.86 19.40 -2.57
C ASP A 551 21.99 17.95 -3.06
N VAL A 552 20.88 17.21 -3.12
CA VAL A 552 20.85 15.79 -3.55
C VAL A 552 21.25 15.64 -5.02
N LEU A 553 20.83 16.57 -5.88
CA LEU A 553 21.16 16.53 -7.30
C LEU A 553 22.54 17.12 -7.62
N GLY A 554 23.19 17.79 -6.66
CA GLY A 554 24.45 18.51 -6.88
C GLY A 554 24.34 19.65 -7.92
N SER A 555 23.12 20.13 -8.17
CA SER A 555 22.82 21.15 -9.17
C SER A 555 21.52 21.87 -8.81
N LYS A 556 21.29 23.07 -9.36
CA LYS A 556 20.10 23.86 -9.03
C LYS A 556 18.81 23.09 -9.38
N ALA A 557 17.91 22.92 -8.41
CA ALA A 557 16.61 22.30 -8.64
C ALA A 557 15.76 23.12 -9.63
N THR A 558 14.96 22.41 -10.43
CA THR A 558 14.10 23.03 -11.43
C THR A 558 12.66 23.07 -10.93
N LEU A 559 12.11 24.27 -10.78
CA LEU A 559 10.67 24.47 -10.58
C LEU A 559 9.97 24.45 -11.95
N ALA A 560 8.92 23.66 -12.06
CA ALA A 560 8.11 23.52 -13.27
C ALA A 560 6.63 23.32 -12.90
N GLY A 561 5.79 23.08 -13.91
CA GLY A 561 4.38 22.73 -13.68
C GLY A 561 3.97 21.54 -14.54
N ALA A 562 3.04 20.75 -14.01
CA ALA A 562 2.56 19.57 -14.70
C ALA A 562 1.42 19.93 -15.68
N PRO A 563 1.45 19.46 -16.93
CA PRO A 563 0.36 19.66 -17.87
C PRO A 563 -0.86 18.78 -17.55
N TYR A 564 -0.69 17.77 -16.70
CA TYR A 564 -1.70 16.82 -16.24
C TYR A 564 -2.18 17.17 -14.82
N TRP A 565 -3.16 16.40 -14.31
CA TRP A 565 -3.72 16.57 -12.98
C TRP A 565 -3.10 15.55 -12.01
N THR A 566 -3.07 15.86 -10.71
CA THR A 566 -2.69 14.91 -9.65
C THR A 566 -3.49 15.20 -8.37
N ASP A 567 -3.44 14.27 -7.42
CA ASP A 567 -4.07 14.39 -6.10
C ASP A 567 -3.63 15.61 -5.26
N CYS A 568 -2.56 16.31 -5.65
CA CYS A 568 -2.13 17.56 -5.02
C CYS A 568 -3.27 18.60 -4.90
N ALA A 569 -4.16 18.66 -5.89
CA ALA A 569 -5.31 19.55 -5.86
C ALA A 569 -6.25 19.27 -4.68
N LEU A 570 -6.52 17.99 -4.38
CA LEU A 570 -7.38 17.61 -3.26
C LEU A 570 -6.72 17.94 -1.91
N LEU A 571 -5.41 17.72 -1.81
CA LEU A 571 -4.63 18.11 -0.63
C LEU A 571 -4.64 19.64 -0.42
N ALA A 572 -4.51 20.41 -1.50
CA ALA A 572 -4.57 21.88 -1.46
C ALA A 572 -5.94 22.39 -0.99
N GLU A 573 -7.05 21.83 -1.51
CA GLU A 573 -8.40 22.17 -1.07
C GLU A 573 -8.63 21.86 0.42
N ALA A 574 -7.93 20.86 0.96
CA ALA A 574 -7.94 20.53 2.38
C ALA A 574 -7.02 21.42 3.25
N GLY A 575 -6.35 22.42 2.65
CA GLY A 575 -5.47 23.36 3.33
C GLY A 575 -4.04 22.87 3.54
N ILE A 576 -3.65 21.76 2.90
CA ILE A 576 -2.29 21.20 2.97
C ILE A 576 -1.45 21.82 1.84
N VAL A 577 -0.25 22.31 2.11
CA VAL A 577 0.62 22.89 1.07
C VAL A 577 1.28 21.78 0.24
N PRO A 578 0.90 21.56 -1.04
CA PRO A 578 1.40 20.43 -1.80
C PRO A 578 2.51 20.82 -2.78
N LEU A 579 3.41 19.88 -3.05
CA LEU A 579 4.31 19.87 -4.19
C LEU A 579 4.34 18.48 -4.81
N VAL A 580 4.64 18.40 -6.10
CA VAL A 580 4.90 17.12 -6.77
C VAL A 580 6.40 16.97 -6.99
N TRP A 581 6.98 15.87 -6.55
CA TRP A 581 8.39 15.58 -6.80
C TRP A 581 8.68 14.08 -6.67
N GLY A 582 9.33 13.52 -7.69
CA GLY A 582 9.56 12.09 -7.77
C GLY A 582 10.47 11.67 -8.93
N PRO A 583 10.54 10.36 -9.23
CA PRO A 583 11.61 9.77 -10.01
C PRO A 583 11.53 10.15 -11.50
N LYS A 584 12.56 9.76 -12.24
CA LYS A 584 12.62 9.91 -13.70
C LYS A 584 12.11 8.66 -14.37
N GLY A 585 11.05 8.79 -15.17
CA GLY A 585 10.52 7.73 -16.00
C GLY A 585 9.88 8.26 -17.27
N GLU A 586 9.55 7.36 -18.19
CA GLU A 586 8.85 7.68 -19.43
C GLU A 586 7.82 6.58 -19.75
N GLY A 587 6.92 6.88 -20.69
CA GLY A 587 5.96 5.91 -21.19
C GLY A 587 4.70 5.75 -20.32
N LEU A 588 4.33 6.79 -19.57
CA LEU A 588 3.11 6.82 -18.77
C LEU A 588 1.91 6.48 -19.68
N HIS A 589 1.09 5.51 -19.26
CA HIS A 589 -0.07 4.99 -20.00
C HIS A 589 0.24 4.44 -21.40
N SER A 590 1.52 4.21 -21.71
CA SER A 590 1.98 3.81 -23.04
C SER A 590 2.19 2.29 -23.14
N LYS A 591 2.58 1.82 -24.32
CA LYS A 591 2.87 0.40 -24.60
C LYS A 591 4.09 -0.14 -23.86
N GLU A 592 4.96 0.75 -23.43
CA GLU A 592 6.14 0.47 -22.61
C GLU A 592 6.22 1.56 -21.54
N GLU A 593 6.55 1.18 -20.31
CA GLU A 593 6.74 2.12 -19.22
C GLU A 593 7.97 1.72 -18.42
N TRP A 594 8.79 2.71 -18.06
CA TRP A 594 9.99 2.46 -17.28
C TRP A 594 10.38 3.62 -16.37
N VAL A 595 11.06 3.28 -15.28
CA VAL A 595 11.69 4.23 -14.34
C VAL A 595 13.20 4.00 -14.26
N ASP A 596 13.97 5.09 -14.20
CA ASP A 596 15.41 5.10 -13.98
C ASP A 596 15.73 4.76 -12.52
N ILE A 597 16.46 3.67 -12.28
CA ILE A 597 16.67 3.15 -10.92
C ILE A 597 17.52 4.08 -10.03
N ASP A 598 18.45 4.83 -10.62
CA ASP A 598 19.29 5.79 -9.90
C ASP A 598 18.46 6.97 -9.39
N SER A 599 17.46 7.39 -10.16
CA SER A 599 16.53 8.45 -9.77
C SER A 599 15.68 8.07 -8.55
N ILE A 600 15.34 6.78 -8.37
CA ILE A 600 14.60 6.31 -7.19
C ILE A 600 15.42 6.56 -5.92
N GLY A 601 16.72 6.23 -5.95
CA GLY A 601 17.63 6.47 -4.82
C GLY A 601 17.74 7.95 -4.44
N LYS A 602 17.80 8.85 -5.45
CA LYS A 602 17.80 10.30 -5.22
C LYS A 602 16.51 10.80 -4.57
N VAL A 603 15.36 10.25 -4.98
CA VAL A 603 14.08 10.60 -4.36
C VAL A 603 14.04 10.13 -2.92
N VAL A 604 14.49 8.90 -2.61
CA VAL A 604 14.60 8.43 -1.21
C VAL A 604 15.44 9.37 -0.37
N GLU A 605 16.63 9.75 -0.85
CA GLU A 605 17.52 10.66 -0.14
C GLU A 605 16.86 12.02 0.09
N GLY A 606 16.28 12.63 -0.95
CA GLY A 606 15.65 13.93 -0.82
C GLY A 606 14.41 13.91 0.06
N LEU A 607 13.54 12.90 -0.05
CA LEU A 607 12.37 12.77 0.84
C LEU A 607 12.83 12.61 2.30
N THR A 608 13.84 11.78 2.56
CA THR A 608 14.42 11.63 3.91
C THR A 608 14.96 12.96 4.44
N ASN A 609 15.65 13.74 3.60
CA ASN A 609 16.22 15.04 3.97
C ASN A 609 15.16 16.12 4.15
N ILE A 610 14.09 16.13 3.34
CA ILE A 610 12.93 17.03 3.48
C ILE A 610 12.25 16.76 4.82
N ILE A 611 11.95 15.50 5.15
CA ILE A 611 11.37 15.12 6.44
C ILE A 611 12.26 15.62 7.58
N ASN A 612 13.56 15.35 7.51
CA ASN A 612 14.51 15.74 8.55
C ASN A 612 14.63 17.27 8.72
N ARG A 613 14.45 18.08 7.67
CA ARG A 613 14.51 19.55 7.78
C ARG A 613 13.17 20.16 8.17
N PHE A 614 12.07 19.63 7.65
CA PHE A 614 10.73 20.21 7.82
C PHE A 614 10.07 19.82 9.15
N CYS A 615 10.26 18.57 9.59
CA CYS A 615 9.59 18.03 10.77
C CYS A 615 10.40 18.16 12.07
N ARG A 616 11.53 18.87 12.09
CA ARG A 616 12.44 18.96 13.25
C ARG A 616 12.03 19.95 14.34
#